data_AF-B7ZWE9-F1
#
_entry.id   AF-B7ZWE9-F1
#
_cell.length_a   1.000
_cell.length_b   1.000
_cell.length_c   1.000
_cell.angle_alpha   90.00
_cell.angle_beta   90.00
_cell.angle_gamma   90.00
#
_symmetry.space_group_name_H-M   'P 1'
#
loop_
_entity.id
_entity.type
_entity.pdbx_description
1 polymer ?
#
loop_
_entity_poly.entity_id
_entity_poly.type
_entity_poly.pdbx_seq_one_letter_code
_entity_poly.pdbx_strand_id
1 'polypeptide(L)'
;ALSLSSPRSWQQVPLSVHNERRPLQVERLEAKVISPLKLYGAQIKQTRADIKKCKRVQNNEIKQLEKLEKLRQKSPSDRQMISQAETSAQRASVDTNRSTLHLVETVDAFQEQKLKDLRRIFSDFVTIEMVFHAKAVEVYSSAFQTLENYDLERDLQDFRAKTRGIYGHGEARPLTDTNPAPSVPWPLASQSAQSTMARQGKEAGGEEDSETDSVEEIPLEDLKGQQQGPRD
;
A
#
# COMPACT_ATOMS: atom_id res chain seq x y z
N ALA A 1 -6.55 -40.72 -8.90
CA ALA A 1 -5.24 -40.80 -8.22
C ALA A 1 -4.16 -40.46 -9.24
N LEU A 2 -3.49 -39.31 -9.08
CA LEU A 2 -2.44 -38.88 -9.99
C LEU A 2 -1.21 -39.77 -9.77
N SER A 3 -0.75 -40.44 -10.83
CA SER A 3 0.48 -41.23 -10.80
C SER A 3 1.66 -40.29 -10.51
N LEU A 4 2.32 -40.46 -9.36
CA LEU A 4 3.49 -39.70 -8.90
C LEU A 4 4.77 -39.93 -9.74
N SER A 5 4.64 -40.65 -10.86
CA SER A 5 5.73 -41.15 -11.71
C SER A 5 6.33 -40.10 -12.66
N SER A 6 5.99 -38.81 -12.55
CA SER A 6 6.51 -37.76 -13.44
C SER A 6 7.20 -36.63 -12.68
N PRO A 7 8.46 -36.26 -13.01
CA PRO A 7 9.16 -35.08 -12.49
C PRO A 7 8.33 -33.78 -12.50
N ARG A 8 7.35 -33.69 -13.41
CA ARG A 8 6.41 -32.56 -13.49
C ARG A 8 5.50 -32.45 -12.26
N SER A 9 4.99 -33.55 -11.68
CA SER A 9 4.10 -33.48 -10.52
C SER A 9 4.79 -32.92 -9.26
N TRP A 10 6.10 -33.11 -9.16
CA TRP A 10 6.93 -32.66 -8.03
C TRP A 10 7.20 -31.16 -8.05
N GLN A 11 7.35 -30.58 -9.24
CA GLN A 11 7.45 -29.12 -9.41
C GLN A 11 6.08 -28.43 -9.29
N GLN A 12 4.99 -29.14 -9.61
CA GLN A 12 3.66 -28.54 -9.73
C GLN A 12 3.04 -28.16 -8.38
N VAL A 13 3.29 -28.90 -7.30
CA VAL A 13 2.64 -28.65 -5.99
C VAL A 13 3.14 -27.35 -5.31
N PRO A 14 4.45 -27.09 -5.17
CA PRO A 14 4.93 -25.82 -4.60
C PRO A 14 4.66 -24.62 -5.52
N LEU A 15 4.77 -24.80 -6.85
CA LEU A 15 4.56 -23.73 -7.83
C LEU A 15 3.09 -23.34 -7.98
N SER A 16 2.13 -24.28 -8.01
CA SER A 16 0.69 -23.95 -8.07
C SER A 16 0.24 -23.16 -6.85
N VAL A 17 0.73 -23.52 -5.66
CA VAL A 17 0.36 -22.83 -4.42
C VAL A 17 0.91 -21.41 -4.36
N HIS A 18 2.17 -21.21 -4.77
CA HIS A 18 2.77 -19.89 -4.84
C HIS A 18 2.07 -18.98 -5.86
N ASN A 19 1.57 -19.56 -6.95
CA ASN A 19 0.89 -18.82 -8.02
C ASN A 19 -0.57 -18.46 -7.67
N GLU A 20 -1.24 -19.24 -6.82
CA GLU A 20 -2.65 -19.01 -6.45
C GLU A 20 -2.82 -18.24 -5.13
N ARG A 21 -1.94 -18.43 -4.14
CA ARG A 21 -2.13 -17.83 -2.80
C ARG A 21 -1.60 -16.40 -2.70
N ARG A 22 -0.56 -16.05 -3.44
CA ARG A 22 -0.03 -14.69 -3.46
C ARG A 22 -1.05 -13.67 -3.97
N PRO A 23 -1.80 -13.92 -5.06
CA PRO A 23 -2.89 -13.04 -5.48
C PRO A 23 -3.91 -12.75 -4.37
N LEU A 24 -4.33 -13.78 -3.61
CA LEU A 24 -5.28 -13.61 -2.50
C LEU A 24 -4.71 -12.81 -1.32
N GLN A 25 -3.44 -13.01 -0.98
CA GLN A 25 -2.77 -12.19 0.04
C GLN A 25 -2.72 -10.72 -0.40
N VAL A 26 -2.31 -10.48 -1.64
CA VAL A 26 -2.23 -9.12 -2.21
C VAL A 26 -3.59 -8.43 -2.20
N GLU A 27 -4.65 -9.11 -2.63
CA GLU A 27 -6.02 -8.58 -2.59
C GLU A 27 -6.43 -8.18 -1.16
N ARG A 28 -6.15 -9.05 -0.16
CA ARG A 28 -6.47 -8.78 1.24
C ARG A 28 -5.66 -7.61 1.80
N LEU A 29 -4.38 -7.49 1.45
CA LEU A 29 -3.53 -6.37 1.84
C LEU A 29 -4.01 -5.07 1.21
N GLU A 30 -4.36 -5.08 -0.08
CA GLU A 30 -4.90 -3.90 -0.76
C GLU A 30 -6.19 -3.42 -0.10
N ALA A 31 -7.11 -4.35 0.22
CA ALA A 31 -8.40 -4.03 0.80
C ALA A 31 -8.33 -3.59 2.28
N LYS A 32 -7.50 -4.27 3.10
CA LYS A 32 -7.50 -4.07 4.57
C LYS A 32 -6.39 -3.16 5.09
N VAL A 33 -5.34 -2.94 4.30
CA VAL A 33 -4.18 -2.16 4.72
C VAL A 33 -4.05 -0.92 3.84
N ILE A 34 -3.91 -1.11 2.53
CA ILE A 34 -3.59 -0.01 1.62
C ILE A 34 -4.78 0.93 1.44
N SER A 35 -5.97 0.40 1.16
CA SER A 35 -7.16 1.23 0.91
C SER A 35 -7.53 2.11 2.13
N PRO A 36 -7.56 1.59 3.37
CA PRO A 36 -7.78 2.43 4.55
C PRO A 36 -6.72 3.51 4.74
N LEU A 37 -5.43 3.19 4.52
CA LEU A 37 -4.36 4.18 4.61
C LEU A 37 -4.49 5.28 3.54
N LYS A 38 -4.89 4.93 2.31
CA LYS A 38 -5.14 5.90 1.23
C LYS A 38 -6.27 6.89 1.60
N LEU A 39 -7.32 6.44 2.28
CA LEU A 39 -8.46 7.29 2.68
C LEU A 39 -8.06 8.42 3.65
N TYR A 40 -7.02 8.21 4.47
CA TYR A 40 -6.52 9.25 5.37
C TYR A 40 -6.01 10.50 4.64
N GLY A 41 -5.61 10.38 3.36
CA GLY A 41 -5.21 11.53 2.55
C GLY A 41 -6.32 12.58 2.44
N ALA A 42 -7.59 12.16 2.27
CA ALA A 42 -8.73 13.08 2.22
C ALA A 42 -9.05 13.68 3.60
N GLN A 43 -9.00 12.86 4.65
CA GLN A 43 -9.28 13.30 6.02
C GLN A 43 -8.25 14.34 6.51
N ILE A 44 -6.95 14.12 6.24
CA ILE A 44 -5.88 15.06 6.59
C ILE A 44 -6.06 16.40 5.86
N LYS A 45 -6.46 16.36 4.57
CA LYS A 45 -6.76 17.57 3.79
C LYS A 45 -7.93 18.34 4.43
N GLN A 46 -8.98 17.65 4.85
CA GLN A 46 -10.12 18.26 5.51
C GLN A 46 -9.74 18.90 6.85
N THR A 47 -9.07 18.17 7.75
CA THR A 47 -8.61 18.71 9.04
C THR A 47 -7.71 19.93 8.86
N ARG A 48 -6.83 19.93 7.84
CA ARG A 48 -6.01 21.10 7.50
C ARG A 48 -6.86 22.29 7.05
N ALA A 49 -7.93 22.06 6.29
CA ALA A 49 -8.86 23.10 5.87
C ALA A 49 -9.60 23.71 7.08
N ASP A 50 -9.99 22.89 8.06
CA ASP A 50 -10.65 23.34 9.29
C ASP A 50 -9.70 24.19 10.16
N ILE A 51 -8.43 23.81 10.26
CA ILE A 51 -7.39 24.64 10.92
C ILE A 51 -7.26 26.00 10.21
N LYS A 52 -7.18 26.01 8.87
CA LYS A 52 -7.09 27.26 8.09
C LYS A 52 -8.34 28.13 8.29
N LYS A 53 -9.53 27.53 8.39
CA LYS A 53 -10.79 28.24 8.68
C LYS A 53 -10.75 28.89 10.06
N CYS A 54 -10.35 28.15 11.09
CA CYS A 54 -10.23 28.69 12.45
C CYS A 54 -9.25 29.85 12.52
N LYS A 55 -8.08 29.74 11.87
CA LYS A 55 -7.08 30.83 11.79
C LYS A 55 -7.66 32.09 11.14
N ARG A 56 -8.51 31.95 10.11
CA ARG A 56 -9.17 33.10 9.47
C ARG A 56 -10.13 33.83 10.41
N VAL A 57 -10.89 33.08 11.22
CA VAL A 57 -11.79 33.64 12.23
C VAL A 57 -10.99 34.40 13.30
N GLN A 58 -9.93 33.78 13.81
CA GLN A 58 -9.02 34.41 14.78
C GLN A 58 -8.37 35.69 14.23
N ASN A 59 -7.90 35.67 12.98
CA ASN A 59 -7.34 36.86 12.34
C ASN A 59 -8.37 37.99 12.19
N ASN A 60 -9.66 37.68 12.02
CA ASN A 60 -10.71 38.70 12.00
C ASN A 60 -10.90 39.33 13.39
N GLU A 61 -10.87 38.54 14.46
CA GLU A 61 -10.92 39.07 15.84
C GLU A 61 -9.75 40.02 16.12
N ILE A 62 -8.52 39.64 15.77
CA ILE A 62 -7.34 40.49 15.90
C ILE A 62 -7.56 41.83 15.19
N LYS A 63 -8.06 41.80 13.94
CA LYS A 63 -8.35 43.02 13.17
C LYS A 63 -9.43 43.89 13.83
N GLN A 64 -10.47 43.31 14.40
CA GLN A 64 -11.51 44.08 15.10
C GLN A 64 -10.99 44.70 16.40
N LEU A 65 -10.17 43.98 17.16
CA LEU A 65 -9.53 44.48 18.38
C LEU A 65 -8.55 45.63 18.07
N GLU A 66 -7.71 45.47 17.05
CA GLU A 66 -6.82 46.55 16.59
C GLU A 66 -7.60 47.79 16.14
N LYS A 67 -8.72 47.60 15.43
CA LYS A 67 -9.57 48.71 14.98
C LYS A 67 -10.18 49.45 16.16
N LEU A 68 -10.68 48.73 17.17
CA LEU A 68 -11.22 49.30 18.39
C LEU A 68 -10.15 50.09 19.15
N GLU A 69 -8.95 49.53 19.32
CA GLU A 69 -7.85 50.18 20.02
C GLU A 69 -7.41 51.45 19.30
N LYS A 70 -7.18 51.39 17.98
CA LYS A 70 -6.83 52.55 17.17
C LYS A 70 -7.88 53.67 17.27
N LEU A 71 -9.16 53.31 17.32
CA LEU A 71 -10.25 54.29 17.44
C LEU A 71 -10.28 54.95 18.82
N ARG A 72 -10.07 54.18 19.90
CA ARG A 72 -9.97 54.70 21.28
C ARG A 72 -8.82 55.70 21.42
N GLN A 73 -7.68 55.43 20.80
CA GLN A 73 -6.50 56.31 20.85
C GLN A 73 -6.68 57.59 20.02
N LYS A 74 -7.26 57.49 18.81
CA LYS A 74 -7.37 58.64 17.89
C LYS A 74 -8.55 59.56 18.19
N SER A 75 -9.67 59.01 18.66
CA SER A 75 -10.94 59.74 18.80
C SER A 75 -11.69 59.34 20.07
N PRO A 76 -11.15 59.61 21.28
CA PRO A 76 -11.74 59.14 22.54
C PRO A 76 -13.14 59.72 22.83
N SER A 77 -13.49 60.86 22.23
CA SER A 77 -14.81 61.50 22.41
C SER A 77 -15.91 60.90 21.54
N ASP A 78 -15.58 60.11 20.50
CA ASP A 78 -16.55 59.49 19.60
C ASP A 78 -17.11 58.19 20.22
N ARG A 79 -17.93 58.38 21.27
CA ARG A 79 -18.50 57.30 22.06
C ARG A 79 -19.36 56.35 21.23
N GLN A 80 -20.07 56.86 20.23
CA GLN A 80 -20.93 56.07 19.37
C GLN A 80 -20.11 55.11 18.50
N MET A 81 -19.07 55.61 17.81
CA MET A 81 -18.22 54.76 16.99
C MET A 81 -17.45 53.73 17.84
N ILE A 82 -16.98 54.13 19.02
CA ILE A 82 -16.30 53.20 19.95
C ILE A 82 -17.25 52.07 20.37
N SER A 83 -18.48 52.39 20.75
CA SER A 83 -19.48 51.37 21.15
C SER A 83 -19.80 50.39 20.02
N GLN A 84 -19.88 50.86 18.78
CA GLN A 84 -20.12 50.02 17.62
C GLN A 84 -18.92 49.10 17.31
N ALA A 85 -17.69 49.62 17.40
CA ALA A 85 -16.48 48.83 17.24
C ALA A 85 -16.33 47.78 18.35
N GLU A 86 -16.70 48.12 19.58
CA GLU A 86 -16.68 47.21 20.74
C GLU A 86 -17.66 46.05 20.56
N THR A 87 -18.88 46.34 20.08
CA THR A 87 -19.86 45.29 19.73
C THR A 87 -19.32 44.37 18.63
N SER A 88 -18.62 44.93 17.64
CA SER A 88 -18.04 44.16 16.54
C SER A 88 -16.88 43.27 17.00
N ALA A 89 -16.01 43.78 17.88
CA ALA A 89 -14.93 43.01 18.50
C ALA A 89 -15.48 41.89 19.40
N GLN A 90 -16.50 42.19 20.22
CA GLN A 90 -17.15 41.18 21.07
C GLN A 90 -17.76 40.06 20.23
N ARG A 91 -18.44 40.39 19.13
CA ARG A 91 -18.98 39.39 18.20
C ARG A 91 -17.86 38.51 17.61
N ALA A 92 -16.78 39.14 17.14
CA ALA A 92 -15.64 38.41 16.60
C ALA A 92 -14.99 37.48 17.64
N SER A 93 -14.94 37.89 18.91
CA SER A 93 -14.43 37.05 20.01
C SER A 93 -15.32 35.84 20.30
N VAL A 94 -16.64 36.03 20.31
CA VAL A 94 -17.59 34.91 20.43
C VAL A 94 -17.44 33.94 19.26
N ASP A 95 -17.26 34.45 18.03
CA ASP A 95 -17.03 33.63 16.84
C ASP A 95 -15.71 32.85 16.91
N THR A 96 -14.62 33.47 17.38
CA THR A 96 -13.34 32.77 17.61
C THR A 96 -13.52 31.65 18.63
N ASN A 97 -14.10 31.94 19.80
CA ASN A 97 -14.27 30.94 20.85
C ASN A 97 -15.08 29.74 20.34
N ARG A 98 -16.18 29.99 19.63
CA ARG A 98 -16.97 28.93 18.99
C ARG A 98 -16.17 28.13 17.97
N SER A 99 -15.42 28.82 17.10
CA SER A 99 -14.61 28.15 16.08
C SER A 99 -13.46 27.33 16.68
N THR A 100 -12.87 27.80 17.78
CA THR A 100 -11.79 27.10 18.49
C THR A 100 -12.30 25.85 19.16
N LEU A 101 -13.44 25.91 19.87
CA LEU A 101 -14.05 24.73 20.49
C LEU A 101 -14.38 23.66 19.45
N HIS A 102 -15.04 24.05 18.35
CA HIS A 102 -15.33 23.14 17.25
C HIS A 102 -14.05 22.52 16.64
N LEU A 103 -12.98 23.31 16.48
CA LEU A 103 -11.71 22.80 15.96
C LEU A 103 -11.09 21.77 16.91
N VAL A 104 -11.12 22.03 18.22
CA VAL A 104 -10.61 21.09 19.24
C VAL A 104 -11.36 19.77 19.15
N GLU A 105 -12.69 19.80 19.14
CA GLU A 105 -13.53 18.59 19.02
C GLU A 105 -13.23 17.83 17.71
N THR A 106 -13.12 18.54 16.60
CA THR A 106 -12.83 17.93 15.28
C THR A 106 -11.45 17.27 15.26
N VAL A 107 -10.43 17.95 15.79
CA VAL A 107 -9.06 17.44 15.84
C VAL A 107 -8.97 16.26 16.80
N ASP A 108 -9.61 16.34 17.97
CA ASP A 108 -9.61 15.27 18.97
C ASP A 108 -10.27 14.00 18.40
N ALA A 109 -11.46 14.12 17.81
CA ALA A 109 -12.14 13.02 17.15
C ALA A 109 -11.30 12.41 16.01
N PHE A 110 -10.61 13.25 15.22
CA PHE A 110 -9.70 12.78 14.18
C PHE A 110 -8.52 12.00 14.77
N GLN A 111 -7.88 12.48 15.83
CA GLN A 111 -6.75 11.79 16.46
C GLN A 111 -7.17 10.46 17.09
N GLU A 112 -8.31 10.44 17.78
CA GLU A 112 -8.86 9.22 18.38
C GLU A 112 -9.15 8.17 17.30
N GLN A 113 -9.83 8.56 16.22
CA GLN A 113 -10.14 7.68 15.11
C GLN A 113 -8.85 7.16 14.44
N LYS A 114 -7.86 8.04 14.21
CA LYS A 114 -6.55 7.68 13.65
C LYS A 114 -5.86 6.57 14.44
N LEU A 115 -5.84 6.68 15.76
CA LEU A 115 -5.21 5.67 16.62
C LEU A 115 -5.96 4.34 16.58
N LYS A 116 -7.29 4.37 16.63
CA LYS A 116 -8.13 3.16 16.51
C LYS A 116 -7.93 2.46 15.18
N ASP A 117 -7.90 3.22 14.09
CA ASP A 117 -7.73 2.67 12.74
C ASP A 117 -6.33 2.12 12.52
N LEU A 118 -5.28 2.83 12.95
CA LEU A 118 -3.91 2.32 12.83
C LEU A 118 -3.74 1.00 13.58
N ARG A 119 -4.27 0.91 14.81
CA ARG A 119 -4.26 -0.34 15.57
C ARG A 119 -4.95 -1.46 14.79
N ARG A 120 -6.11 -1.19 14.20
CA ARG A 120 -6.85 -2.17 13.39
C ARG A 120 -6.08 -2.57 12.14
N ILE A 121 -5.58 -1.61 11.37
CA ILE A 121 -4.84 -1.83 10.11
C ILE A 121 -3.60 -2.70 10.35
N PHE A 122 -2.80 -2.38 11.37
CA PHE A 122 -1.61 -3.18 11.69
C PHE A 122 -1.98 -4.57 12.23
N SER A 123 -3.08 -4.69 12.99
CA SER A 123 -3.58 -6.00 13.43
C SER A 123 -4.02 -6.86 12.25
N ASP A 124 -4.75 -6.28 11.29
CA ASP A 124 -5.15 -6.94 10.05
C ASP A 124 -3.92 -7.36 9.23
N PHE A 125 -2.92 -6.49 9.08
CA PHE A 125 -1.65 -6.80 8.41
C PHE A 125 -0.97 -8.02 9.02
N VAL A 126 -0.70 -8.00 10.34
CA VAL A 126 -0.05 -9.12 11.04
C VAL A 126 -0.87 -10.40 10.88
N THR A 127 -2.19 -10.31 11.00
CA THR A 127 -3.06 -11.49 10.85
C THR A 127 -3.00 -12.07 9.43
N ILE A 128 -2.97 -11.22 8.40
CA ILE A 128 -2.86 -11.66 7.00
C ILE A 128 -1.51 -12.37 6.77
N GLU A 129 -0.42 -11.76 7.22
CA GLU A 129 0.93 -12.35 7.11
C GLU A 129 1.05 -13.66 7.87
N MET A 130 0.51 -13.74 9.10
CA MET A 130 0.50 -14.97 9.89
C MET A 130 -0.22 -16.11 9.17
N VAL A 131 -1.40 -15.85 8.61
CA VAL A 131 -2.16 -16.85 7.84
C VAL A 131 -1.39 -17.29 6.60
N PHE A 132 -0.76 -16.35 5.90
CA PHE A 132 0.05 -16.65 4.72
C PHE A 132 1.26 -17.53 5.07
N HIS A 133 2.03 -17.16 6.09
CA HIS A 133 3.20 -17.90 6.54
C HIS A 133 2.86 -19.27 7.12
N ALA A 134 1.80 -19.38 7.93
CA ALA A 134 1.33 -20.66 8.44
C ALA A 134 1.01 -21.62 7.28
N LYS A 135 0.39 -21.10 6.22
CA LYS A 135 0.08 -21.92 5.04
C LYS A 135 1.32 -22.28 4.23
N ALA A 136 2.29 -21.38 4.13
CA ALA A 136 3.56 -21.69 3.50
C ALA A 136 4.27 -22.83 4.23
N VAL A 137 4.34 -22.77 5.57
CA VAL A 137 4.90 -23.85 6.40
C VAL A 137 4.18 -25.17 6.15
N GLU A 138 2.84 -25.19 6.18
CA GLU A 138 2.06 -26.42 5.91
C GLU A 138 2.41 -27.05 4.55
N VAL A 139 2.51 -26.22 3.51
CA VAL A 139 2.80 -26.68 2.14
C VAL A 139 4.23 -27.20 2.03
N TYR A 140 5.21 -26.51 2.63
CA TYR A 140 6.59 -26.97 2.65
C TYR A 140 6.76 -28.25 3.46
N SER A 141 6.09 -28.37 4.61
CA SER A 141 6.08 -29.62 5.39
C SER A 141 5.50 -30.78 4.59
N SER A 142 4.40 -30.57 3.86
CA SER A 142 3.84 -31.60 2.97
C SER A 142 4.79 -31.98 1.83
N ALA A 143 5.44 -30.99 1.21
CA ALA A 143 6.43 -31.24 0.16
C ALA A 143 7.62 -32.05 0.71
N PHE A 144 8.09 -31.72 1.92
CA PHE A 144 9.16 -32.44 2.60
C PHE A 144 8.78 -33.89 2.90
N GLN A 145 7.59 -34.13 3.46
CA GLN A 145 7.09 -35.49 3.70
C GLN A 145 6.95 -36.29 2.40
N THR A 146 6.56 -35.64 1.31
CA THR A 146 6.45 -36.32 0.01
C THR A 146 7.84 -36.73 -0.50
N LEU A 147 8.87 -35.92 -0.24
CA LEU A 147 10.27 -36.24 -0.55
C LEU A 147 10.84 -37.34 0.34
N GLU A 148 10.49 -37.36 1.62
CA GLU A 148 10.96 -38.38 2.56
C GLU A 148 10.37 -39.76 2.26
N ASN A 149 9.11 -39.81 1.83
CA ASN A 149 8.43 -41.03 1.41
C ASN A 149 8.75 -41.45 -0.05
N TYR A 150 9.76 -40.83 -0.66
CA TYR A 150 10.19 -41.13 -2.02
C TYR A 150 10.90 -42.50 -2.08
N ASP A 151 10.31 -43.44 -2.82
CA ASP A 151 10.89 -44.76 -3.08
C ASP A 151 11.54 -44.78 -4.47
N LEU A 152 12.83 -44.40 -4.50
CA LEU A 152 13.63 -44.34 -5.73
C LEU A 152 13.62 -45.67 -6.50
N GLU A 153 13.72 -46.80 -5.80
CA GLU A 153 13.84 -48.10 -6.44
C GLU A 153 12.51 -48.51 -7.09
N ARG A 154 11.39 -48.30 -6.39
CA ARG A 154 10.05 -48.54 -6.95
C ARG A 154 9.78 -47.68 -8.18
N ASP A 155 10.16 -46.41 -8.14
CA ASP A 155 9.96 -45.50 -9.27
C ASP A 155 10.85 -45.86 -10.47
N LEU A 156 12.11 -46.26 -10.22
CA LEU A 156 12.99 -46.80 -11.27
C LEU A 156 12.45 -48.09 -11.86
N GLN A 157 11.86 -48.97 -11.04
CA GLN A 157 11.23 -50.20 -11.51
C GLN A 157 9.99 -49.90 -12.37
N ASP A 158 9.13 -48.97 -11.97
CA ASP A 158 7.98 -48.51 -12.76
C ASP A 158 8.43 -47.92 -14.11
N PHE A 159 9.49 -47.10 -14.10
CA PHE A 159 10.09 -46.56 -15.32
C PHE A 159 10.61 -47.66 -16.25
N ARG A 160 11.36 -48.63 -15.71
CA ARG A 160 11.89 -49.78 -16.47
C ARG A 160 10.78 -50.68 -16.99
N ALA A 161 9.70 -50.88 -16.23
CA ALA A 161 8.55 -51.67 -16.65
C ALA A 161 7.83 -50.98 -17.83
N LYS A 162 7.62 -49.66 -17.76
CA LYS A 162 7.03 -48.88 -18.85
C LYS A 162 7.90 -48.86 -20.11
N THR A 163 9.21 -48.66 -19.98
CA THR A 163 10.13 -48.73 -21.14
C THR A 163 10.15 -50.13 -21.75
N ARG A 164 10.23 -51.19 -20.94
CA ARG A 164 10.11 -52.56 -21.45
C ARG A 164 8.74 -52.85 -22.08
N GLY A 165 7.65 -52.27 -21.60
CA GLY A 165 6.33 -52.39 -22.24
C GLY A 165 6.24 -51.68 -23.60
N ILE A 166 7.02 -50.61 -23.81
CA ILE A 166 7.11 -49.87 -25.09
C ILE A 166 7.98 -50.61 -26.11
N TYR A 167 9.04 -51.31 -25.67
CA TYR A 167 9.93 -52.08 -26.54
C TYR A 167 9.63 -53.59 -26.60
N GLY A 168 8.76 -54.09 -25.72
CA GLY A 168 8.47 -55.51 -25.52
C GLY A 168 7.38 -56.09 -26.41
N HIS A 169 6.82 -55.30 -27.34
CA HIS A 169 6.00 -55.83 -28.43
C HIS A 169 6.80 -55.99 -29.73
N GLY A 170 8.10 -56.28 -29.60
CA GLY A 170 9.01 -56.61 -30.68
C GLY A 170 9.57 -58.03 -30.56
N GLU A 171 8.82 -59.00 -30.05
CA GLU A 171 9.21 -60.40 -30.25
C GLU A 171 8.92 -60.81 -31.69
N ALA A 172 10.01 -60.75 -32.47
CA ALA A 172 10.28 -61.47 -33.69
C ALA A 172 9.37 -62.68 -33.94
N ARG A 173 8.46 -62.52 -34.90
CA ARG A 173 8.05 -63.63 -35.76
C ARG A 173 9.31 -64.04 -36.55
N PRO A 174 9.74 -65.32 -36.57
CA PRO A 174 10.90 -65.71 -37.36
C PRO A 174 10.55 -65.61 -38.84
N LEU A 175 11.18 -64.67 -39.56
CA LEU A 175 11.17 -64.66 -41.02
C LEU A 175 12.49 -65.24 -41.50
N THR A 176 12.37 -66.32 -42.27
CA THR A 176 13.41 -66.85 -43.16
C THR A 176 13.90 -65.77 -44.14
N ASP A 177 15.21 -65.58 -44.13
CA ASP A 177 16.13 -65.09 -45.18
C ASP A 177 15.63 -64.14 -46.28
N THR A 178 16.20 -62.91 -46.33
CA THR A 178 17.25 -62.49 -47.30
C THR A 178 17.61 -60.99 -47.08
N ASN A 179 18.92 -60.71 -47.09
CA ASN A 179 19.71 -59.47 -46.82
C ASN A 179 19.56 -58.32 -47.89
N PRO A 180 20.19 -57.10 -47.84
CA PRO A 180 20.75 -56.24 -46.76
C PRO A 180 20.22 -54.76 -46.69
N ALA A 181 20.67 -54.02 -45.66
CA ALA A 181 20.50 -52.59 -45.29
C ALA A 181 21.19 -51.56 -46.25
N PRO A 182 21.33 -50.22 -45.99
CA PRO A 182 20.95 -49.36 -44.84
C PRO A 182 20.27 -48.01 -45.24
N SER A 183 19.70 -47.15 -44.39
CA SER A 183 20.41 -46.20 -43.51
C SER A 183 19.38 -45.27 -42.84
N VAL A 184 19.63 -44.92 -41.57
CA VAL A 184 18.88 -43.90 -40.80
C VAL A 184 19.16 -42.49 -41.38
N PRO A 185 18.27 -41.51 -41.18
CA PRO A 185 18.67 -40.49 -40.20
C PRO A 185 17.53 -39.92 -39.33
N TRP A 186 17.88 -39.68 -38.07
CA TRP A 186 17.20 -38.77 -37.14
C TRP A 186 17.08 -37.35 -37.70
N PRO A 187 16.09 -36.57 -37.24
CA PRO A 187 16.30 -35.14 -37.07
C PRO A 187 16.10 -34.68 -35.61
N LEU A 188 17.15 -34.03 -35.10
CA LEU A 188 17.10 -33.03 -34.05
C LEU A 188 17.00 -31.66 -34.74
N ALA A 189 15.98 -30.85 -34.42
CA ALA A 189 16.08 -29.39 -34.54
C ALA A 189 14.93 -28.70 -33.81
N SER A 190 15.28 -28.08 -32.69
CA SER A 190 14.60 -26.92 -32.12
C SER A 190 14.50 -25.81 -33.18
N GLN A 191 13.32 -25.22 -33.37
CA GLN A 191 13.21 -23.92 -34.01
C GLN A 191 12.26 -23.00 -33.24
N SER A 192 12.85 -21.86 -32.91
CA SER A 192 12.29 -20.60 -32.42
C SER A 192 11.04 -20.17 -33.20
N ALA A 193 10.01 -19.73 -32.48
CA ALA A 193 8.91 -18.96 -33.04
C ALA A 193 9.09 -17.49 -32.63
N GLN A 194 9.61 -16.68 -33.55
CA GLN A 194 9.51 -15.22 -33.46
C GLN A 194 8.08 -14.81 -33.83
N SER A 195 7.39 -14.16 -32.89
CA SER A 195 6.09 -13.55 -33.13
C SER A 195 6.28 -12.08 -33.53
N THR A 196 5.86 -11.77 -34.75
CA THR A 196 5.72 -10.43 -35.30
C THR A 196 4.39 -9.83 -34.85
N MET A 197 4.39 -8.71 -34.13
CA MET A 197 3.25 -7.79 -34.06
C MET A 197 3.77 -6.35 -34.02
N ALA A 198 3.60 -5.66 -35.14
CA ALA A 198 3.68 -4.22 -35.21
C ALA A 198 2.37 -3.62 -34.67
N ARG A 199 2.45 -2.61 -33.79
CA ARG A 199 1.36 -1.64 -33.64
C ARG A 199 1.89 -0.27 -33.21
N GLN A 200 1.54 0.69 -34.05
CA GLN A 200 1.79 2.12 -34.01
C GLN A 200 0.79 2.80 -33.06
N GLY A 201 1.22 3.84 -32.32
CA GLY A 201 0.32 4.91 -31.88
C GLY A 201 0.50 5.47 -30.46
N LYS A 202 0.86 6.77 -30.43
CA LYS A 202 0.40 7.85 -29.54
C LYS A 202 1.03 8.09 -28.16
N GLU A 203 1.86 9.15 -28.15
CA GLU A 203 1.77 10.36 -27.33
C GLU A 203 0.89 10.34 -26.06
N ALA A 204 1.57 10.54 -24.92
CA ALA A 204 1.19 11.43 -23.82
C ALA A 204 2.52 11.74 -23.10
N GLY A 205 3.03 12.98 -23.00
CA GLY A 205 2.29 14.21 -22.75
C GLY A 205 1.98 14.31 -21.25
N GLY A 206 3.02 14.32 -20.42
CA GLY A 206 2.94 14.52 -18.98
C GLY A 206 3.88 15.64 -18.58
N GLU A 207 3.43 16.86 -18.82
CA GLU A 207 3.97 18.07 -18.20
C GLU A 207 3.63 17.99 -16.70
N GLU A 208 4.62 17.77 -15.85
CA GLU A 208 4.48 18.10 -14.43
C GLU A 208 4.92 19.55 -14.28
N ASP A 209 3.93 20.44 -14.38
CA ASP A 209 4.09 21.85 -14.08
C ASP A 209 4.25 22.03 -12.55
N SER A 210 5.11 22.99 -12.24
CA SER A 210 5.53 23.37 -10.90
C SER A 210 4.35 23.86 -10.05
N GLU A 211 4.44 23.67 -8.74
CA GLU A 211 4.19 24.77 -7.81
C GLU A 211 4.89 24.51 -6.47
N THR A 212 6.06 25.13 -6.37
CA THR A 212 6.78 25.40 -5.14
C THR A 212 5.95 26.36 -4.28
N ASP A 213 5.31 25.88 -3.21
CA ASP A 213 4.78 26.78 -2.17
C ASP A 213 5.84 26.91 -1.07
N SER A 214 6.70 27.90 -1.27
CA SER A 214 7.66 28.40 -0.29
C SER A 214 6.92 28.86 0.95
N VAL A 215 6.98 28.06 2.03
CA VAL A 215 6.68 28.58 3.36
C VAL A 215 7.87 29.42 3.76
N GLU A 216 7.66 30.74 3.79
CA GLU A 216 8.50 31.66 4.57
C GLU A 216 8.60 31.14 6.01
N GLU A 217 9.76 30.58 6.32
CA GLU A 217 10.21 30.39 7.70
C GLU A 217 10.51 31.78 8.26
N ILE A 218 9.59 32.32 9.06
CA ILE A 218 9.85 33.56 9.81
C ILE A 218 10.86 33.21 10.92
N PRO A 219 12.04 33.85 10.97
CA PRO A 219 13.05 33.57 11.99
C PRO A 219 12.52 33.87 13.39
N LEU A 220 12.62 32.88 14.27
CA LEU A 220 12.48 33.06 15.71
C LEU A 220 13.77 33.72 16.23
N GLU A 221 13.78 35.03 16.35
CA GLU A 221 14.80 35.77 17.10
C GLU A 221 14.14 36.73 18.10
N ASP A 222 14.59 36.58 19.34
CA ASP A 222 14.60 37.53 20.46
C ASP A 222 13.29 38.09 21.06
N LEU A 223 12.86 37.42 22.14
CA LEU A 223 12.38 38.11 23.34
C LEU A 223 13.10 37.56 24.57
N LYS A 224 14.35 37.99 24.76
CA LYS A 224 15.01 37.98 26.07
C LYS A 224 14.77 39.30 26.79
N GLY A 225 14.07 39.23 27.91
CA GLY A 225 14.46 39.98 29.11
C GLY A 225 13.48 41.03 29.63
N GLN A 226 12.74 40.67 30.68
CA GLN A 226 12.68 41.51 31.89
C GLN A 226 12.21 40.66 33.08
N GLN A 227 13.15 40.02 33.76
CA GLN A 227 12.96 39.56 35.14
C GLN A 227 13.91 40.40 36.01
N GLN A 228 13.38 41.49 36.57
CA GLN A 228 13.99 42.15 37.70
C GLN A 228 13.65 41.34 38.94
N GLY A 229 14.65 40.67 39.51
CA GLY A 229 14.58 40.10 40.85
C GLY A 229 14.89 41.18 41.91
N PRO A 230 14.31 41.11 43.12
CA PRO A 230 14.58 42.09 44.17
C PRO A 230 16.00 41.90 44.71
N ARG A 231 16.64 43.02 45.06
CA ARG A 231 17.84 43.04 45.90
C ARG A 231 17.42 42.81 47.34
N ASP A 232 18.04 41.83 47.98
CA ASP A 232 18.42 41.82 49.40
C ASP A 232 19.87 41.34 49.49
#